data_AF-A0A2T4IBY3-F1
#
_entry.id   AF-A0A2T4IBY3-F1
#
_cell.length_a   1.000
_cell.length_b   1.000
_cell.length_c   1.000
_cell.angle_alpha   90.00
_cell.angle_beta   90.00
_cell.angle_gamma   90.00
#
_symmetry.space_group_name_H-M   'P 1'
#
loop_
_entity.id
_entity.type
_entity.pdbx_description
1 polymer ?
#
loop_
_entity_poly.entity_id
_entity_poly.type
_entity_poly.pdbx_seq_one_letter_code
_entity_poly.pdbx_strand_id
1 'polypeptide(L)'
;MAKKLKFDEAGDSDDLQALFDSIATPPAATRLEVVEPVAAAAKAPAAAADGDNDDLQALFDSVADQFSEPAAAAPAPAAPAAPARAAAAPQAEVAKGEPDYDAVFQRIGQMTRQVHNTLRELGYDEALQEAASAIPDARQRLNYIAQLTEQAASRVLNATDIARPIQDKVESDAVALEKRWNQLFANQLGVDDFKVLATDTRKFLGSVGQSSRATNAQLLEIMMAQDFQDLTGQVIKRVIDLAQALETQLLQVLIEVTPSDRIPEKHTGLMNGPVISAEGRDDVVTSQEQVDDLLESLGF
;
A
#
# COMPACT_ATOMS: atom_id res chain seq x y z
N MET A 1 59.51 10.73 28.39
CA MET A 1 58.39 9.94 28.93
C MET A 1 57.38 9.74 27.82
N ALA A 2 57.09 8.50 27.42
CA ALA A 2 56.00 8.17 26.50
C ALA A 2 55.39 6.84 26.96
N LYS A 3 54.11 6.91 27.37
CA LYS A 3 53.36 5.85 28.03
C LYS A 3 52.72 4.97 26.95
N LYS A 4 53.08 3.70 26.87
CA LYS A 4 52.42 2.72 25.98
C LYS A 4 51.02 2.42 26.52
N LEU A 5 49.99 2.60 25.69
CA LEU A 5 48.64 2.10 25.94
C LEU A 5 48.66 0.57 25.93
N LYS A 6 48.11 -0.06 26.96
CA LYS A 6 47.72 -1.47 26.97
C LYS A 6 46.28 -1.53 26.43
N PHE A 7 46.08 -2.28 25.35
CA PHE A 7 44.76 -2.73 24.92
C PHE A 7 44.37 -3.91 25.82
N ASP A 8 43.15 -3.87 26.37
CA ASP A 8 42.58 -4.91 27.22
C ASP A 8 41.73 -5.83 26.34
N GLU A 9 42.34 -6.90 25.83
CA GLU A 9 41.78 -7.78 24.78
C GLU A 9 40.90 -8.91 25.34
N ALA A 10 40.78 -9.03 26.67
CA ALA A 10 40.07 -10.13 27.32
C ALA A 10 38.58 -9.85 27.58
N GLY A 11 38.16 -8.58 27.67
CA GLY A 11 36.75 -8.22 27.95
C GLY A 11 35.86 -8.18 26.72
N ASP A 12 36.41 -7.77 25.57
CA ASP A 12 35.66 -7.56 24.33
C ASP A 12 35.26 -8.90 23.66
N SER A 13 35.99 -9.98 23.95
CA SER A 13 35.70 -11.31 23.42
C SER A 13 34.46 -11.95 24.06
N ASP A 14 34.21 -11.73 25.35
CA ASP A 14 33.09 -12.34 26.07
C ASP A 14 31.75 -11.66 25.70
N ASP A 15 31.76 -10.34 25.51
CA ASP A 15 30.57 -9.58 25.08
C ASP A 15 30.18 -9.92 23.63
N LEU A 16 31.17 -10.13 22.75
CA LEU A 16 30.92 -10.59 21.38
C LEU A 16 30.43 -12.05 21.35
N GLN A 17 30.95 -12.90 22.23
CA GLN A 17 30.48 -14.29 22.37
C GLN A 17 29.01 -14.34 22.83
N ALA A 18 28.62 -13.47 23.78
CA ALA A 18 27.25 -13.36 24.27
C ALA A 18 26.26 -12.86 23.19
N LEU A 19 26.70 -11.93 22.34
CA LEU A 19 25.91 -11.47 21.20
C LEU A 19 25.74 -12.56 20.13
N PHE A 20 26.77 -13.36 19.88
CA PHE A 20 26.68 -14.50 18.96
C PHE A 20 25.74 -15.61 19.48
N ASP A 21 25.79 -15.93 20.78
CA ASP A 21 24.88 -16.91 21.39
C ASP A 21 23.42 -16.42 21.42
N SER A 22 23.19 -15.12 21.57
CA SER A 22 21.85 -14.53 21.49
C SER A 22 21.24 -14.59 20.07
N ILE A 23 22.06 -14.64 19.03
CA ILE A 23 21.60 -14.74 17.63
C ILE A 23 21.42 -16.21 17.23
N ALA A 24 22.20 -17.13 17.82
CA ALA A 24 22.16 -18.56 17.53
C ALA A 24 21.05 -19.32 18.27
N THR A 25 20.32 -18.68 19.18
CA THR A 25 19.20 -19.30 19.90
C THR A 25 17.95 -19.33 19.03
N PRO A 26 17.42 -20.50 18.64
CA PRO A 26 16.18 -20.58 17.87
C PRO A 26 15.00 -20.09 18.72
N PRO A 27 14.01 -19.37 18.15
CA PRO A 27 12.85 -18.94 18.90
C PRO A 27 12.13 -20.15 19.48
N ALA A 28 11.87 -20.09 20.79
CA ALA A 28 11.05 -21.08 21.48
C ALA A 28 9.73 -21.26 20.73
N ALA A 29 9.35 -22.52 20.51
CA ALA A 29 8.16 -22.91 19.76
C ALA A 29 6.94 -22.09 20.19
N THR A 30 6.49 -21.19 19.31
CA THR A 30 5.17 -20.58 19.39
C THR A 30 4.14 -21.70 19.27
N ARG A 31 3.56 -22.05 20.42
CA ARG A 31 2.47 -23.02 20.53
C ARG A 31 1.23 -22.38 19.91
N LEU A 32 0.95 -22.69 18.66
CA LEU A 32 -0.31 -22.35 18.01
C LEU A 32 -1.41 -23.21 18.66
N GLU A 33 -2.29 -22.57 19.41
CA GLU A 33 -3.49 -23.19 19.96
C GLU A 33 -4.53 -23.27 18.85
N VAL A 34 -4.91 -24.49 18.48
CA VAL A 34 -5.94 -24.77 17.47
C VAL A 34 -7.31 -24.50 18.12
N VAL A 35 -7.98 -23.43 17.71
CA VAL A 35 -9.41 -23.25 18.01
C VAL A 35 -10.20 -24.17 17.08
N GLU A 36 -10.87 -25.17 17.65
CA GLU A 36 -11.75 -26.09 16.93
C GLU A 36 -12.92 -25.33 16.28
N PRO A 37 -13.29 -25.64 15.01
CA PRO A 37 -14.47 -25.04 14.40
C PRO A 37 -15.75 -25.68 14.94
N VAL A 38 -16.57 -24.89 15.64
CA VAL A 38 -17.93 -25.28 15.99
C VAL A 38 -18.76 -25.39 14.71
N ALA A 39 -19.26 -26.59 14.45
CA ALA A 39 -20.19 -26.89 13.37
C ALA A 39 -21.67 -26.64 13.79
N ALA A 40 -22.48 -26.27 12.79
CA ALA A 40 -23.96 -26.24 12.72
C ALA A 40 -24.66 -24.98 13.29
N ALA A 41 -25.66 -24.35 12.65
CA ALA A 41 -26.35 -24.54 11.36
C ALA A 41 -27.29 -23.33 11.08
N ALA A 42 -27.72 -23.22 9.80
CA ALA A 42 -28.81 -22.38 9.24
C ALA A 42 -28.51 -20.88 9.08
N LYS A 43 -28.79 -20.19 7.97
CA LYS A 43 -29.78 -20.36 6.89
C LYS A 43 -29.33 -19.46 5.71
N ALA A 44 -29.22 -19.98 4.49
CA ALA A 44 -29.01 -19.15 3.30
C ALA A 44 -30.30 -18.42 2.89
N PRO A 45 -30.23 -17.18 2.38
CA PRO A 45 -31.13 -16.73 1.34
C PRO A 45 -30.41 -16.67 -0.01
N ALA A 46 -31.18 -16.97 -1.04
CA ALA A 46 -30.77 -17.06 -2.43
C ALA A 46 -30.59 -15.70 -3.09
N ALA A 47 -29.66 -15.65 -4.05
CA ALA A 47 -29.65 -14.88 -5.29
C ALA A 47 -30.41 -13.53 -5.36
N ALA A 48 -29.65 -12.44 -5.41
CA ALA A 48 -29.91 -11.23 -6.21
C ALA A 48 -28.53 -10.71 -6.66
N ALA A 49 -28.09 -10.95 -7.90
CA ALA A 49 -28.41 -10.20 -9.12
C ALA A 49 -27.91 -8.74 -9.09
N ASP A 50 -26.66 -8.54 -9.50
CA ASP A 50 -26.20 -7.58 -10.54
C ASP A 50 -26.56 -6.08 -10.42
N GLY A 51 -26.92 -5.56 -9.24
CA GLY A 51 -27.38 -4.17 -9.09
C GLY A 51 -26.31 -3.11 -8.79
N ASP A 52 -25.16 -3.47 -8.21
CA ASP A 52 -24.19 -2.49 -7.71
C ASP A 52 -23.25 -1.91 -8.79
N ASN A 53 -23.19 -2.52 -9.97
CA ASN A 53 -22.25 -2.09 -11.02
C ASN A 53 -22.78 -0.90 -11.85
N ASP A 54 -24.10 -0.82 -12.06
CA ASP A 54 -24.71 0.23 -12.90
C ASP A 54 -24.75 1.60 -12.19
N ASP A 55 -24.99 1.62 -10.88
CA ASP A 55 -24.99 2.87 -10.10
C ASP A 55 -23.57 3.45 -9.97
N LEU A 56 -22.55 2.60 -9.85
CA LEU A 56 -21.15 3.02 -9.84
C LEU A 56 -20.68 3.50 -11.22
N GLN A 57 -21.17 2.87 -12.30
CA GLN A 57 -20.91 3.30 -13.68
C GLN A 57 -21.52 4.69 -13.95
N ALA A 58 -22.75 4.94 -13.48
CA ALA A 58 -23.43 6.23 -13.63
C ALA A 58 -22.73 7.37 -12.85
N LEU A 59 -22.18 7.07 -11.67
CA LEU A 59 -21.35 8.02 -10.91
C LEU A 59 -20.04 8.33 -11.63
N PHE A 60 -19.44 7.34 -12.31
CA PHE A 60 -18.20 7.53 -13.07
C PHE A 60 -18.43 8.40 -14.33
N ASP A 61 -19.51 8.17 -15.06
CA ASP A 61 -19.88 8.95 -16.24
C ASP A 61 -20.23 10.41 -15.88
N SER A 62 -20.93 10.62 -14.76
CA SER A 62 -21.20 11.96 -14.20
C SER A 62 -19.93 12.75 -13.90
N VAL A 63 -18.88 12.09 -13.42
CA VAL A 63 -17.59 12.75 -13.14
C VAL A 63 -16.83 13.01 -14.44
N ALA A 64 -16.88 12.12 -15.42
CA ALA A 64 -16.23 12.30 -16.72
C ALA A 64 -16.82 13.47 -17.53
N ASP A 65 -18.13 13.68 -17.46
CA ASP A 65 -18.82 14.81 -18.10
C ASP A 65 -18.49 16.15 -17.45
N GLN A 66 -18.20 16.19 -16.14
CA GLN A 66 -17.76 17.39 -15.44
C GLN A 66 -16.37 17.88 -15.88
N PHE A 67 -15.53 17.00 -16.46
CA PHE A 67 -14.20 17.36 -16.96
C PHE A 67 -14.14 17.51 -18.49
N SER A 68 -15.27 17.32 -19.20
CA SER A 68 -15.35 17.39 -20.65
C SER A 68 -16.18 18.59 -21.11
N GLU A 69 -15.73 19.82 -20.80
CA GLU A 69 -16.20 20.99 -21.54
C GLU A 69 -15.48 21.08 -22.92
N PRO A 70 -16.20 21.47 -23.99
CA PRO A 70 -15.63 21.55 -25.32
C PRO A 70 -14.67 22.73 -25.43
N ALA A 71 -13.48 22.47 -25.99
CA ALA A 71 -12.55 23.50 -26.41
C ALA A 71 -13.24 24.45 -27.41
N ALA A 72 -13.57 25.66 -26.93
CA ALA A 72 -14.09 26.73 -27.75
C ALA A 72 -13.04 27.10 -28.82
N ALA A 73 -13.46 27.02 -30.08
CA ALA A 73 -12.69 27.38 -31.24
C ALA A 73 -12.21 28.84 -31.17
N ALA A 74 -10.91 29.04 -31.39
CA ALA A 74 -10.32 30.35 -31.61
C ALA A 74 -10.92 31.03 -32.87
N PRO A 75 -11.31 32.31 -32.84
CA PRO A 75 -11.69 33.03 -34.04
C PRO A 75 -10.45 33.46 -34.84
N ALA A 76 -10.48 33.18 -36.14
CA ALA A 76 -9.50 33.63 -37.13
C ALA A 76 -9.54 35.16 -37.38
N PRO A 77 -8.44 35.78 -37.83
CA PRO A 77 -8.34 37.24 -37.94
C PRO A 77 -9.03 37.76 -39.20
N ALA A 78 -9.93 38.74 -39.06
CA ALA A 78 -10.48 39.50 -40.18
C ALA A 78 -9.60 40.73 -40.49
N ALA A 79 -9.24 40.88 -41.76
CA ALA A 79 -8.47 41.99 -42.33
C ALA A 79 -9.32 43.30 -42.44
N PRO A 80 -8.69 44.48 -42.64
CA PRO A 80 -9.23 45.76 -42.21
C PRO A 80 -10.11 46.45 -43.26
N ALA A 81 -11.15 47.14 -42.82
CA ALA A 81 -11.89 48.13 -43.61
C ALA A 81 -11.80 49.51 -42.93
N ALA A 82 -11.46 50.51 -43.75
CA ALA A 82 -11.12 51.90 -43.42
C ALA A 82 -12.37 52.75 -43.04
N PRO A 83 -12.18 54.01 -42.55
CA PRO A 83 -13.07 54.64 -41.57
C PRO A 83 -14.15 55.54 -42.19
N ALA A 84 -15.28 55.68 -41.49
CA ALA A 84 -16.27 56.71 -41.76
C ALA A 84 -16.76 57.41 -40.49
N ARG A 85 -16.14 58.57 -40.26
CA ARG A 85 -16.66 59.84 -39.71
C ARG A 85 -17.46 59.87 -38.40
N ALA A 86 -16.90 60.65 -37.48
CA ALA A 86 -17.44 61.13 -36.22
C ALA A 86 -18.73 61.96 -36.34
N ALA A 87 -19.60 61.81 -35.35
CA ALA A 87 -20.51 62.84 -34.86
C ALA A 87 -20.68 62.66 -33.34
N ALA A 88 -20.50 63.75 -32.60
CA ALA A 88 -20.53 63.82 -31.14
C ALA A 88 -21.96 63.97 -30.58
N ALA A 89 -22.28 63.27 -29.48
CA ALA A 89 -22.69 63.76 -28.14
C ALA A 89 -24.06 63.18 -27.70
N PRO A 90 -24.46 63.20 -26.41
CA PRO A 90 -23.73 63.11 -25.14
C PRO A 90 -24.23 61.97 -24.19
N GLN A 91 -23.47 61.77 -23.11
CA GLN A 91 -23.66 61.01 -21.85
C GLN A 91 -25.02 60.34 -21.53
N ALA A 92 -24.95 59.09 -21.03
CA ALA A 92 -25.81 58.59 -19.98
C ALA A 92 -25.04 57.58 -19.11
N GLU A 93 -24.90 57.92 -17.83
CA GLU A 93 -24.44 57.03 -16.76
C GLU A 93 -25.26 55.74 -16.72
N VAL A 94 -24.56 54.62 -16.51
CA VAL A 94 -25.14 53.48 -15.78
C VAL A 94 -24.04 52.86 -14.94
N ALA A 95 -23.93 53.36 -13.71
CA ALA A 95 -23.38 52.59 -12.61
C ALA A 95 -24.28 51.36 -12.42
N LYS A 96 -23.75 50.18 -12.76
CA LYS A 96 -24.19 48.92 -12.16
C LYS A 96 -22.94 48.30 -11.59
N GLY A 97 -22.89 48.24 -10.25
CA GLY A 97 -21.82 47.62 -9.51
C GLY A 97 -21.71 46.16 -9.91
N GLU A 98 -20.76 45.88 -10.80
CA GLU A 98 -20.04 44.62 -10.75
C GLU A 98 -19.36 44.59 -9.38
N PRO A 99 -19.44 43.48 -8.62
CA PRO A 99 -18.58 43.31 -7.47
C PRO A 99 -17.16 43.61 -7.93
N ASP A 100 -16.42 44.38 -7.16
CA ASP A 100 -15.07 44.84 -7.49
C ASP A 100 -14.07 43.68 -7.43
N TYR A 101 -14.32 42.67 -8.27
CA TYR A 101 -13.51 41.48 -8.44
C TYR A 101 -12.11 41.91 -8.86
N ASP A 102 -11.98 42.97 -9.66
CA ASP A 102 -10.69 43.55 -10.03
C ASP A 102 -9.90 44.06 -8.82
N ALA A 103 -10.49 44.83 -7.90
CA ALA A 103 -9.77 45.22 -6.69
C ALA A 103 -9.47 44.03 -5.77
N VAL A 104 -10.35 43.04 -5.70
CA VAL A 104 -10.11 41.80 -4.93
C VAL A 104 -8.96 40.99 -5.55
N PHE A 105 -8.94 40.80 -6.87
CA PHE A 105 -7.84 40.13 -7.59
C PHE A 105 -6.53 40.90 -7.46
N GLN A 106 -6.55 42.22 -7.53
CA GLN A 106 -5.36 43.06 -7.31
C GLN A 106 -4.85 42.94 -5.87
N ARG A 107 -5.75 42.93 -4.88
CA ARG A 107 -5.40 42.75 -3.46
C ARG A 107 -4.80 41.37 -3.21
N ILE A 108 -5.39 40.30 -3.77
CA ILE A 108 -4.86 38.94 -3.70
C ILE A 108 -3.48 38.90 -4.36
N GLY A 109 -3.33 39.47 -5.56
CA GLY A 109 -2.05 39.53 -6.27
C GLY A 109 -0.95 40.28 -5.50
N GLN A 110 -1.29 41.38 -4.82
CA GLN A 110 -0.36 42.10 -3.94
C GLN A 110 0.02 41.27 -2.72
N MET A 111 -0.95 40.62 -2.06
CA MET A 111 -0.68 39.76 -0.90
C MET A 111 0.18 38.55 -1.28
N THR A 112 -0.10 37.88 -2.41
CA THR A 112 0.70 36.76 -2.90
C THR A 112 2.13 37.18 -3.26
N ARG A 113 2.32 38.34 -3.90
CA ARG A 113 3.67 38.89 -4.16
C ARG A 113 4.39 39.26 -2.87
N GLN A 114 3.69 39.81 -1.89
CA GLN A 114 4.27 40.13 -0.60
C GLN A 114 4.74 38.84 0.11
N VAL A 115 3.91 37.79 0.15
CA VAL A 115 4.29 36.47 0.69
C VAL A 115 5.47 35.87 -0.06
N HIS A 116 5.45 35.88 -1.39
CA HIS A 116 6.56 35.38 -2.21
C HIS A 116 7.86 36.16 -1.96
N ASN A 117 7.80 37.49 -1.91
CA ASN A 117 8.97 38.32 -1.63
C ASN A 117 9.48 38.08 -0.20
N THR A 118 8.61 37.92 0.80
CA THR A 118 9.04 37.60 2.16
C THR A 118 9.69 36.22 2.26
N LEU A 119 9.12 35.20 1.60
CA LEU A 119 9.71 33.85 1.54
C LEU A 119 11.08 33.87 0.86
N ARG A 120 11.24 34.68 -0.18
CA ARG A 120 12.50 34.87 -0.89
C ARG A 120 13.54 35.64 -0.07
N GLU A 121 13.14 36.70 0.63
CA GLU A 121 14.01 37.48 1.52
C GLU A 121 14.49 36.65 2.73
N LEU A 122 13.66 35.72 3.21
CA LEU A 122 13.98 34.78 4.28
C LEU A 122 14.81 33.57 3.79
N GLY A 123 15.02 33.40 2.48
CA GLY A 123 15.83 32.31 1.90
C GLY A 123 15.10 30.97 1.70
N TYR A 124 13.77 30.94 1.82
CA TYR A 124 12.96 29.70 1.73
C TYR A 124 12.56 29.29 0.32
N ASP A 125 12.88 30.10 -0.69
CA ASP A 125 12.60 29.79 -2.10
C ASP A 125 13.29 28.47 -2.53
N GLU A 126 14.52 28.25 -2.05
CA GLU A 126 15.29 27.03 -2.35
C GLU A 126 14.72 25.79 -1.65
N ALA A 127 14.33 25.92 -0.37
CA ALA A 127 13.72 24.82 0.40
C ALA A 127 12.33 24.42 -0.16
N LEU A 128 11.51 25.40 -0.53
CA LEU A 128 10.19 25.12 -1.12
C LEU A 128 10.31 24.50 -2.51
N GLN A 129 11.31 24.91 -3.29
CA GLN A 129 11.58 24.33 -4.60
C GLN A 129 12.16 22.92 -4.51
N GLU A 130 13.05 22.66 -3.56
CA GLU A 130 13.53 21.31 -3.23
C GLU A 130 12.34 20.43 -2.81
N ALA A 131 11.47 20.94 -1.94
CA ALA A 131 10.29 20.23 -1.49
C ALA A 131 9.32 19.88 -2.63
N ALA A 132 9.04 20.85 -3.50
CA ALA A 132 8.21 20.65 -4.69
C ALA A 132 8.83 19.62 -5.65
N SER A 133 10.15 19.54 -5.73
CA SER A 133 10.86 18.57 -6.58
C SER A 133 10.92 17.16 -5.99
N ALA A 134 10.86 17.03 -4.66
CA ALA A 134 10.96 15.76 -3.93
C ALA A 134 9.66 14.93 -3.96
N ILE A 135 8.49 15.58 -4.03
CA ILE A 135 7.19 14.90 -4.07
C ILE A 135 7.04 13.97 -5.29
N PRO A 136 7.39 14.38 -6.53
CA PRO A 136 7.40 13.48 -7.68
C PRO A 136 8.30 12.24 -7.50
N ASP A 137 9.49 12.40 -6.91
CA ASP A 137 10.41 11.27 -6.63
C ASP A 137 9.78 10.28 -5.62
N ALA A 138 9.18 10.80 -4.54
CA ALA A 138 8.46 9.99 -3.57
C ALA A 138 7.33 9.17 -4.22
N ARG A 139 6.56 9.80 -5.11
CA ARG A 139 5.50 9.11 -5.87
C ARG A 139 6.06 8.02 -6.77
N GLN A 140 7.17 8.26 -7.47
CA GLN A 140 7.80 7.24 -8.31
C GLN A 140 8.26 6.05 -7.48
N ARG A 141 8.86 6.30 -6.32
CA ARG A 141 9.28 5.26 -5.36
C ARG A 141 8.11 4.43 -4.83
N LEU A 142 7.00 5.08 -4.45
CA LEU A 142 5.79 4.38 -4.00
C LEU A 142 5.17 3.53 -5.12
N ASN A 143 5.13 4.04 -6.36
CA ASN A 143 4.68 3.25 -7.51
C ASN A 143 5.60 2.05 -7.77
N TYR A 144 6.91 2.23 -7.65
CA TYR A 144 7.86 1.13 -7.78
C TYR A 144 7.64 0.04 -6.72
N ILE A 145 7.36 0.42 -5.47
CA ILE A 145 6.98 -0.51 -4.40
C ILE A 145 5.72 -1.28 -4.77
N ALA A 146 4.68 -0.60 -5.26
CA ALA A 146 3.44 -1.24 -5.66
C ALA A 146 3.66 -2.30 -6.75
N GLN A 147 4.45 -1.96 -7.78
CA GLN A 147 4.81 -2.88 -8.87
C GLN A 147 5.60 -4.09 -8.37
N LEU A 148 6.61 -3.89 -7.53
CA LEU A 148 7.39 -5.00 -6.95
C LEU A 148 6.51 -5.93 -6.10
N THR A 149 5.60 -5.36 -5.32
CA THR A 149 4.71 -6.12 -4.45
C THR A 149 3.72 -6.94 -5.28
N GLU A 150 3.17 -6.38 -6.35
CA GLU A 150 2.30 -7.09 -7.29
C GLU A 150 3.05 -8.24 -7.98
N GLN A 151 4.28 -7.99 -8.44
CA GLN A 151 5.10 -9.02 -9.09
C GLN A 151 5.43 -10.17 -8.13
N ALA A 152 5.80 -9.87 -6.89
CA ALA A 152 6.08 -10.87 -5.86
C ALA A 152 4.83 -11.71 -5.55
N ALA A 153 3.68 -11.06 -5.33
CA ALA A 153 2.41 -11.74 -5.09
C ALA A 153 2.03 -12.66 -6.26
N SER A 154 2.17 -12.18 -7.49
CA SER A 154 1.91 -12.97 -8.70
C SER A 154 2.82 -14.21 -8.78
N ARG A 155 4.13 -14.06 -8.52
CA ARG A 155 5.07 -15.19 -8.48
C ARG A 155 4.71 -16.22 -7.43
N VAL A 156 4.41 -15.79 -6.20
CA VAL A 156 4.02 -16.69 -5.11
C VAL A 156 2.73 -17.44 -5.44
N LEU A 157 1.72 -16.75 -5.98
CA LEU A 157 0.46 -17.35 -6.37
C LEU A 157 0.66 -18.39 -7.49
N ASN A 158 1.41 -18.05 -8.54
CA ASN A 158 1.71 -18.96 -9.64
C ASN A 158 2.47 -20.21 -9.17
N ALA A 159 3.48 -20.05 -8.30
CA ALA A 159 4.22 -21.17 -7.74
C ALA A 159 3.32 -22.08 -6.89
N THR A 160 2.40 -21.49 -6.13
CA THR A 160 1.40 -22.22 -5.34
C THR A 160 0.41 -22.98 -6.23
N ASP A 161 -0.09 -22.35 -7.31
CA ASP A 161 -1.00 -22.96 -8.28
C ASP A 161 -0.37 -24.15 -9.01
N ILE A 162 0.96 -24.14 -9.18
CA ILE A 162 1.70 -25.28 -9.75
C ILE A 162 1.98 -26.36 -8.68
N ALA A 163 2.36 -25.96 -7.47
CA ALA A 163 2.74 -26.90 -6.41
C ALA A 163 1.55 -27.71 -5.89
N ARG A 164 0.38 -27.08 -5.73
CA ARG A 164 -0.78 -27.71 -5.11
C ARG A 164 -1.28 -28.95 -5.88
N PRO A 165 -1.52 -28.91 -7.21
CA PRO A 165 -1.94 -30.10 -7.96
C PRO A 165 -0.93 -31.25 -7.90
N ILE A 166 0.35 -30.95 -7.75
CA ILE A 166 1.40 -31.98 -7.60
C ILE A 166 1.23 -32.71 -6.26
N GLN A 167 0.98 -31.97 -5.18
CA GLN A 167 0.74 -32.53 -3.85
C GLN A 167 -0.58 -33.29 -3.81
N ASP A 168 -1.67 -32.72 -4.33
CA ASP A 168 -2.99 -33.37 -4.40
C ASP A 168 -2.92 -34.71 -5.15
N LYS A 169 -2.14 -34.77 -6.25
CA LYS A 169 -1.93 -36.01 -7.00
C LYS A 169 -1.17 -37.05 -6.17
N VAL A 170 -0.09 -36.65 -5.50
CA VAL A 170 0.71 -37.56 -4.66
C VAL A 170 -0.13 -38.12 -3.52
N GLU A 171 -0.94 -37.27 -2.87
CA GLU A 171 -1.86 -37.68 -1.81
C GLU A 171 -2.91 -38.66 -2.33
N SER A 172 -3.60 -38.32 -3.43
CA SER A 172 -4.63 -39.18 -4.03
C SER A 172 -4.05 -40.55 -4.44
N ASP A 173 -2.89 -40.57 -5.08
CA ASP A 173 -2.23 -41.82 -5.50
C ASP A 173 -1.80 -42.65 -4.28
N ALA A 174 -1.30 -42.01 -3.22
CA ALA A 174 -0.92 -42.68 -1.97
C ALA A 174 -2.13 -43.32 -1.27
N VAL A 175 -3.22 -42.59 -1.09
CA VAL A 175 -4.46 -43.08 -0.46
C VAL A 175 -5.08 -44.22 -1.27
N ALA A 176 -5.08 -44.10 -2.60
CA ALA A 176 -5.58 -45.16 -3.48
C ALA A 176 -4.76 -46.46 -3.35
N LEU A 177 -3.43 -46.35 -3.28
CA LEU A 177 -2.55 -47.50 -3.07
C LEU A 177 -2.73 -48.09 -1.67
N GLU A 178 -2.78 -47.27 -0.62
CA GLU A 178 -2.99 -47.71 0.75
C GLU A 178 -4.27 -48.55 0.87
N LYS A 179 -5.39 -48.06 0.31
CA LYS A 179 -6.66 -48.79 0.30
C LYS A 179 -6.54 -50.17 -0.35
N ARG A 180 -5.83 -50.28 -1.48
CA ARG A 180 -5.62 -51.55 -2.19
C ARG A 180 -4.69 -52.49 -1.40
N TRP A 181 -3.66 -51.96 -0.74
CA TRP A 181 -2.81 -52.74 0.16
C TRP A 181 -3.61 -53.27 1.36
N ASN A 182 -4.48 -52.46 1.95
CA ASN A 182 -5.36 -52.89 3.04
C ASN A 182 -6.30 -54.03 2.60
N GLN A 183 -6.85 -53.97 1.38
CA GLN A 183 -7.65 -55.06 0.80
C GLN A 183 -6.84 -56.34 0.61
N LEU A 184 -5.59 -56.25 0.16
CA LEU A 184 -4.68 -57.39 0.06
C LEU A 184 -4.47 -58.05 1.44
N PHE A 185 -4.14 -57.27 2.47
CA PHE A 185 -3.92 -57.78 3.83
C PHE A 185 -5.19 -58.31 4.49
N ALA A 186 -6.38 -57.87 4.04
CA ALA A 186 -7.66 -58.43 4.44
C ALA A 186 -8.05 -59.70 3.66
N ASN A 187 -7.16 -60.24 2.81
CA ASN A 187 -7.42 -61.37 1.90
C ASN A 187 -8.58 -61.13 0.91
N GLN A 188 -8.81 -59.88 0.51
CA GLN A 188 -9.88 -59.47 -0.41
C GLN A 188 -9.37 -59.22 -1.85
N LEU A 189 -8.12 -59.59 -2.15
CA LEU A 189 -7.47 -59.32 -3.44
C LEU A 189 -6.87 -60.60 -4.03
N GLY A 190 -7.04 -60.80 -5.34
CA GLY A 190 -6.47 -61.95 -6.06
C GLY A 190 -4.98 -61.77 -6.41
N VAL A 191 -4.36 -62.86 -6.88
CA VAL A 191 -2.94 -62.87 -7.29
C VAL A 191 -2.65 -61.95 -8.47
N ASP A 192 -3.58 -61.85 -9.43
CA ASP A 192 -3.40 -60.97 -10.59
C ASP A 192 -3.55 -59.48 -10.20
N ASP A 193 -4.51 -59.16 -9.33
CA ASP A 193 -4.66 -57.81 -8.78
C ASP A 193 -3.45 -57.39 -7.95
N PHE A 194 -2.81 -58.33 -7.24
CA PHE A 194 -1.55 -58.10 -6.52
C PHE A 194 -0.42 -57.71 -7.47
N LYS A 195 -0.25 -58.40 -8.61
CA LYS A 195 0.80 -58.04 -9.59
C LYS A 195 0.59 -56.62 -10.13
N VAL A 196 -0.66 -56.24 -10.37
CA VAL A 196 -1.02 -54.87 -10.78
C VAL A 196 -0.70 -53.89 -9.66
N LEU A 197 -1.11 -54.17 -8.41
CA LEU A 197 -0.82 -53.33 -7.24
C LEU A 197 0.68 -53.13 -7.03
N ALA A 198 1.49 -54.18 -7.14
CA ALA A 198 2.94 -54.09 -7.01
C ALA A 198 3.56 -53.24 -8.12
N THR A 199 3.05 -53.36 -9.35
CA THR A 199 3.50 -52.55 -10.50
C THR A 199 3.14 -51.08 -10.31
N ASP A 200 1.91 -50.79 -9.87
CA ASP A 200 1.43 -49.42 -9.64
C ASP A 200 2.17 -48.78 -8.46
N THR A 201 2.42 -49.54 -7.38
CA THR A 201 3.23 -49.08 -6.24
C THR A 201 4.65 -48.71 -6.68
N ARG A 202 5.28 -49.53 -7.55
CA ARG A 202 6.61 -49.22 -8.09
C ARG A 202 6.60 -47.95 -8.95
N LYS A 203 5.55 -47.75 -9.77
CA LYS A 203 5.39 -46.52 -10.57
C LYS A 203 5.22 -45.29 -9.67
N PHE A 204 4.36 -45.39 -8.67
CA PHE A 204 4.14 -44.33 -7.69
C PHE A 204 5.46 -43.94 -6.99
N LEU A 205 6.20 -44.91 -6.44
CA LEU A 205 7.50 -44.66 -5.81
C LEU A 205 8.50 -43.97 -6.76
N GLY A 206 8.49 -44.32 -8.05
CA GLY A 206 9.29 -43.63 -9.08
C GLY A 206 8.85 -42.18 -9.32
N SER A 207 7.54 -41.91 -9.24
CA SER A 207 6.96 -40.57 -9.46
C SER A 207 7.14 -39.64 -8.25
N VAL A 208 7.12 -40.16 -7.02
CA VAL A 208 7.25 -39.36 -5.77
C VAL A 208 8.51 -38.51 -5.79
N GLY A 209 9.65 -39.05 -6.23
CA GLY A 209 10.90 -38.30 -6.32
C GLY A 209 10.83 -37.15 -7.32
N GLN A 210 10.09 -37.30 -8.41
CA GLN A 210 9.88 -36.22 -9.39
C GLN A 210 8.93 -35.15 -8.85
N SER A 211 7.80 -35.55 -8.26
CA SER A 211 6.83 -34.65 -7.64
C SER A 211 7.44 -33.84 -6.50
N SER A 212 8.25 -34.48 -5.65
CA SER A 212 8.99 -33.81 -4.57
C SER A 212 9.97 -32.76 -5.11
N ARG A 213 10.77 -33.09 -6.13
CA ARG A 213 11.68 -32.12 -6.76
C ARG A 213 10.93 -30.96 -7.42
N ALA A 214 9.83 -31.24 -8.11
CA ALA A 214 9.02 -30.22 -8.77
C ALA A 214 8.39 -29.27 -7.74
N THR A 215 7.86 -29.81 -6.63
CA THR A 215 7.32 -29.00 -5.52
C THR A 215 8.42 -28.16 -4.88
N ASN A 216 9.59 -28.74 -4.61
CA ASN A 216 10.70 -28.00 -4.01
C ASN A 216 11.17 -26.85 -4.91
N ALA A 217 11.14 -27.03 -6.23
CA ALA A 217 11.43 -25.95 -7.16
C ALA A 217 10.43 -24.79 -7.03
N GLN A 218 9.14 -25.07 -6.82
CA GLN A 218 8.14 -24.02 -6.57
C GLN A 218 8.34 -23.35 -5.22
N LEU A 219 8.71 -24.08 -4.17
CA LEU A 219 9.06 -23.50 -2.86
C LEU A 219 10.27 -22.56 -2.96
N LEU A 220 11.26 -22.90 -3.79
CA LEU A 220 12.39 -22.02 -4.07
C LEU A 220 11.97 -20.77 -4.86
N GLU A 221 11.03 -20.89 -5.81
CA GLU A 221 10.46 -19.72 -6.49
C GLU A 221 9.74 -18.79 -5.51
N ILE A 222 8.96 -19.33 -4.58
CA ILE A 222 8.31 -18.56 -3.51
C ILE A 222 9.36 -17.84 -2.65
N MET A 223 10.42 -18.54 -2.26
CA MET A 223 11.51 -17.95 -1.46
C MET A 223 12.24 -16.85 -2.23
N MET A 224 12.54 -17.04 -3.51
CA MET A 224 13.17 -16.01 -4.32
C MET A 224 12.26 -14.80 -4.50
N ALA A 225 10.95 -15.02 -4.67
CA ALA A 225 9.97 -13.95 -4.79
C ALA A 225 9.86 -13.09 -3.52
N GLN A 226 10.51 -13.44 -2.41
CA GLN A 226 10.61 -12.61 -1.19
C GLN A 226 11.68 -11.51 -1.28
N ASP A 227 12.55 -11.53 -2.30
CA ASP A 227 13.57 -10.49 -2.54
C ASP A 227 12.97 -9.08 -2.65
N PHE A 228 11.70 -8.97 -3.04
CA PHE A 228 10.95 -7.70 -3.03
C PHE A 228 10.93 -7.04 -1.65
N GLN A 229 11.01 -7.80 -0.55
CA GLN A 229 10.91 -7.26 0.80
C GLN A 229 12.14 -6.40 1.16
N ASP A 230 13.35 -6.82 0.78
CA ASP A 230 14.57 -6.03 0.99
C ASP A 230 14.55 -4.76 0.14
N LEU A 231 14.25 -4.90 -1.16
CA LEU A 231 14.17 -3.77 -2.08
C LEU A 231 13.09 -2.76 -1.66
N THR A 232 11.91 -3.26 -1.29
CA THR A 232 10.80 -2.43 -0.82
C THR A 232 11.15 -1.75 0.50
N GLY A 233 11.78 -2.46 1.45
CA GLY A 233 12.22 -1.87 2.72
C GLY A 233 13.22 -0.72 2.54
N GLN A 234 14.19 -0.88 1.63
CA GLN A 234 15.13 0.18 1.31
C GLN A 234 14.43 1.40 0.68
N VAL A 235 13.48 1.18 -0.22
CA VAL A 235 12.75 2.28 -0.87
C VAL A 235 11.82 2.99 0.11
N ILE A 236 11.11 2.25 0.97
CA ILE A 236 10.27 2.82 2.05
C ILE A 236 11.11 3.71 2.95
N LYS A 237 12.29 3.23 3.39
CA LYS A 237 13.19 4.03 4.23
C LYS A 237 13.54 5.36 3.57
N ARG A 238 13.86 5.36 2.26
CA ARG A 238 14.16 6.59 1.51
C ARG A 238 12.95 7.52 1.41
N VAL A 239 11.74 6.99 1.21
CA VAL A 239 10.51 7.79 1.17
C VAL A 239 10.24 8.41 2.55
N ILE A 240 10.46 7.66 3.64
CA ILE A 240 10.33 8.18 5.01
C ILE A 240 11.35 9.30 5.27
N ASP A 241 12.62 9.08 4.94
CA ASP A 241 13.67 10.10 5.11
C ASP A 241 13.32 11.39 4.35
N LEU A 242 12.82 11.26 3.12
CA LEU A 242 12.39 12.38 2.29
C LEU A 242 11.15 13.07 2.85
N ALA A 243 10.17 12.32 3.37
CA ALA A 243 8.99 12.87 4.01
C ALA A 243 9.34 13.65 5.30
N GLN A 244 10.27 13.14 6.11
CA GLN A 244 10.76 13.81 7.32
C GLN A 244 11.53 15.10 7.00
N ALA A 245 12.34 15.09 5.95
CA ALA A 245 13.04 16.28 5.47
C ALA A 245 12.04 17.36 5.01
N LEU A 246 11.03 16.96 4.22
CA LEU A 246 9.93 17.84 3.79
C LEU A 246 9.16 18.41 4.98
N GLU A 247 8.77 17.57 5.94
CA GLU A 247 8.05 17.99 7.14
C GLU A 247 8.83 19.04 7.92
N THR A 248 10.13 18.82 8.14
CA THR A 248 10.99 19.76 8.87
C THR A 248 11.09 21.11 8.16
N GLN A 249 11.32 21.10 6.84
CA GLN A 249 11.41 22.32 6.03
C GLN A 249 10.09 23.11 6.04
N LEU A 250 8.94 22.43 5.89
CA LEU A 250 7.63 23.08 5.90
C LEU A 250 7.24 23.60 7.29
N LEU A 251 7.58 22.87 8.37
CA LEU A 251 7.37 23.34 9.74
C LEU A 251 8.20 24.58 10.03
N GLN A 252 9.44 24.65 9.57
CA GLN A 252 10.30 25.81 9.77
C GLN A 252 9.73 27.06 9.06
N VAL A 253 9.30 26.91 7.80
CA VAL A 253 8.60 27.98 7.08
C VAL A 253 7.33 28.41 7.82
N LEU A 254 6.54 27.45 8.33
CA LEU A 254 5.30 27.75 9.04
C LEU A 254 5.55 28.51 10.35
N ILE A 255 6.55 28.11 11.14
CA ILE A 255 6.90 28.77 12.41
C ILE A 255 7.34 30.21 12.16
N GLU A 256 8.07 30.47 11.07
CA GLU A 256 8.62 31.80 10.79
C GLU A 256 7.62 32.75 10.11
N VAL A 257 6.66 32.21 9.35
CA VAL A 257 5.63 33.00 8.65
C VAL A 257 4.35 33.17 9.48
N THR A 258 4.13 32.33 10.50
CA THR A 258 2.93 32.41 11.35
C THR A 258 3.13 33.43 12.49
N PRO A 259 2.33 34.51 12.57
CA PRO A 259 2.37 35.41 13.73
C PRO A 259 1.95 34.66 15.00
N SER A 260 2.61 34.94 16.13
CA SER A 260 2.49 34.20 17.41
C SER A 260 1.06 34.04 17.95
N ASP A 261 0.08 34.83 17.46
CA ASP A 261 -1.32 34.82 17.88
C ASP A 261 -2.24 33.85 17.08
N ARG A 262 -1.73 33.10 16.09
CA ARG A 262 -2.56 32.24 15.22
C ARG A 262 -2.02 30.84 14.96
N ILE A 263 -1.61 30.12 16.01
CA ILE A 263 -1.39 28.66 15.89
C ILE A 263 -2.77 27.99 16.08
N PRO A 264 -3.41 27.47 15.02
CA PRO A 264 -4.65 26.71 15.18
C PRO A 264 -4.38 25.45 16.01
N GLU A 265 -5.34 25.08 16.87
CA GLU A 265 -5.25 23.83 17.64
C GLU A 265 -5.04 22.62 16.71
N LYS A 266 -4.21 21.70 17.16
CA LYS A 266 -3.69 20.55 16.42
C LYS A 266 -4.85 19.68 15.89
N HIS A 267 -5.19 19.78 14.60
CA HIS A 267 -6.10 18.83 13.96
C HIS A 267 -5.39 17.48 13.78
N THR A 268 -5.70 16.53 14.67
CA THR A 268 -5.14 15.16 14.72
C THR A 268 -5.70 14.20 13.66
N GLY A 269 -6.63 14.65 12.80
CA GLY A 269 -7.44 13.79 11.93
C GLY A 269 -6.77 13.22 10.68
N LEU A 270 -5.49 13.51 10.41
CA LEU A 270 -4.81 13.10 9.17
C LEU A 270 -3.78 11.97 9.35
N MET A 271 -3.57 11.50 10.58
CA MET A 271 -2.71 10.33 10.86
C MET A 271 -3.49 9.00 10.76
N ASN A 272 -4.21 8.81 9.64
CA ASN A 272 -4.90 7.56 9.33
C ASN A 272 -3.95 6.57 8.64
N GLY A 273 -2.89 6.18 9.34
CA GLY A 273 -2.19 4.92 9.08
C GLY A 273 -2.87 3.78 9.83
N PRO A 274 -2.59 2.50 9.49
CA PRO A 274 -3.02 1.38 10.32
C PRO A 274 -2.59 1.63 11.76
N VAL A 275 -3.49 1.46 12.71
CA VAL A 275 -3.23 1.79 14.12
C VAL A 275 -2.14 0.85 14.65
N ILE A 276 -0.93 1.40 14.82
CA ILE A 276 0.24 0.65 15.30
C ILE A 276 0.32 0.67 16.83
N SER A 277 -0.40 1.58 17.49
CA SER A 277 -0.50 1.68 18.95
C SER A 277 -1.84 2.28 19.37
N ALA A 278 -2.53 1.60 20.29
CA ALA A 278 -3.81 2.03 20.89
C ALA A 278 -3.62 2.87 22.17
N GLU A 279 -2.38 3.01 22.66
CA GLU A 279 -2.09 3.76 23.87
C GLU A 279 -2.29 5.27 23.66
N GLY A 280 -3.30 5.82 24.33
CA GLY A 280 -3.61 7.26 24.33
C GLY A 280 -4.58 7.73 23.24
N ARG A 281 -5.26 6.81 22.55
CA ARG A 281 -6.26 7.11 21.51
C ARG A 281 -7.63 6.54 21.88
N ASP A 282 -8.61 7.42 22.06
CA ASP A 282 -10.01 7.05 22.36
C ASP A 282 -10.80 6.67 21.08
N ASP A 283 -10.20 6.84 19.91
CA ASP A 283 -10.80 6.59 18.59
C ASP A 283 -10.47 5.20 18.03
N VAL A 284 -9.80 4.35 18.82
CA VAL A 284 -9.39 3.00 18.41
C VAL A 284 -10.25 1.97 19.12
N VAL A 285 -11.10 1.31 18.33
CA VAL A 285 -11.91 0.19 18.80
C VAL A 285 -11.03 -1.06 18.85
N THR A 286 -10.83 -1.61 20.05
CA THR A 286 -9.91 -2.74 20.29
C THR A 286 -10.61 -4.02 20.75
N SER A 287 -11.90 -3.95 21.09
CA SER A 287 -12.71 -5.09 21.50
C SER A 287 -14.08 -5.12 20.80
N GLN A 288 -14.65 -6.32 20.66
CA GLN A 288 -15.99 -6.51 20.06
C GLN A 288 -17.09 -5.77 20.84
N GLU A 289 -16.96 -5.66 22.16
CA GLU A 289 -17.89 -4.91 23.02
C GLU A 289 -17.90 -3.41 22.66
N GLN A 290 -16.73 -2.83 22.35
CA GLN A 290 -16.62 -1.44 21.90
C GLN A 290 -17.16 -1.24 20.46
N VAL A 291 -17.14 -2.30 19.63
CA VAL A 291 -17.80 -2.27 18.30
C VAL A 291 -19.31 -2.23 18.49
N ASP A 292 -19.84 -3.07 19.38
CA ASP A 292 -21.27 -3.16 19.66
C ASP A 292 -21.79 -1.84 20.27
N ASP A 293 -21.05 -1.23 21.21
CA ASP A 293 -21.37 0.09 21.78
C ASP A 293 -21.37 1.21 20.71
N LEU A 294 -20.44 1.15 19.76
CA LEU A 294 -20.35 2.14 18.67
C LEU A 294 -21.54 1.98 17.70
N LEU A 295 -21.91 0.74 17.38
CA LEU A 295 -23.08 0.44 16.54
C LEU A 295 -24.38 0.88 17.22
N GLU A 296 -24.52 0.65 18.53
CA GLU A 296 -25.66 1.11 19.32
C GLU A 296 -25.73 2.66 19.35
N SER A 297 -24.58 3.33 19.45
CA SER A 297 -24.49 4.81 19.42
C SER A 297 -24.86 5.43 18.06
N LEU A 298 -24.66 4.67 16.97
CA LEU A 298 -25.02 5.04 15.60
C LEU A 298 -26.45 4.63 15.22
N GLY A 299 -27.17 3.97 16.13
CA GLY A 299 -28.57 3.58 15.98
C GLY A 299 -28.79 2.31 15.17
N PHE A 300 -27.80 1.41 15.12
CA PHE A 300 -27.91 0.06 14.57
C PHE A 300 -28.07 -1.00 15.66
#